data_AF-A0A7J8P3R6-F1
#
_entry.id   AF-A0A7J8P3R6-F1
#
_cell.length_a   1.000
_cell.length_b   1.000
_cell.length_c   1.000
_cell.angle_alpha   90.00
_cell.angle_beta   90.00
_cell.angle_gamma   90.00
#
_symmetry.space_group_name_H-M   'P 1'
#
loop_
_entity.id
_entity.type
_entity.pdbx_description
1 polymer ?
#
loop_
_entity_poly.entity_id
_entity_poly.type
_entity_poly.pdbx_seq_one_letter_code
_entity_poly.pdbx_strand_id
1 'polypeptide(L)'
;MEKLMRLIEMTPLLLLLFLPSAFAGHDYNQALSKSILFFEAQRSGYLPHNQRVTWRANSGLNDGKASGLFSQILKVDLVGGYYDAGDNVKFGLPMAFTITMMSWSIIEYGKQMGANGELGHAMEAVKWGTDYLIKAHPEPYVLYGEVGDGNSDHYCWQRPEDMTTNRHAYKIDPSNPGSDLAGETAAAMAAASIVFRRSNPAYSTELLRHAHQVYIYAVCLLALLGPLDPPMHLFEFADKYRGKYDSSIT
;
A
#
# COMPACT_ATOMS: atom_id res chain seq x y z
N MET A 1 -70.75 -25.17 1.81
CA MET A 1 -69.68 -25.26 2.82
C MET A 1 -68.36 -25.76 2.23
N GLU A 2 -68.36 -26.78 1.36
CA GLU A 2 -67.12 -27.34 0.75
C GLU A 2 -66.23 -26.34 -0.01
N LYS A 3 -66.81 -25.40 -0.78
CA LYS A 3 -66.01 -24.39 -1.52
C LYS A 3 -65.27 -23.41 -0.59
N LEU A 4 -65.83 -23.13 0.60
CA LEU A 4 -65.21 -22.25 1.59
C LEU A 4 -64.07 -22.96 2.33
N MET A 5 -64.25 -24.25 2.64
CA MET A 5 -63.19 -25.09 3.23
C MET A 5 -61.98 -25.25 2.29
N ARG A 6 -62.20 -25.45 0.98
CA ARG A 6 -61.09 -25.53 0.01
C ARG A 6 -60.29 -24.23 -0.14
N LEU A 7 -60.94 -23.06 0.02
CA LEU A 7 -60.23 -21.77 0.03
C LEU A 7 -59.34 -21.64 1.27
N ILE A 8 -59.82 -22.06 2.43
CA ILE A 8 -59.08 -22.02 3.70
C ILE A 8 -57.88 -22.98 3.64
N GLU A 9 -58.02 -24.17 3.05
CA GLU A 9 -56.91 -25.12 2.88
C GLU A 9 -55.80 -24.64 1.93
N MET A 10 -56.10 -23.71 1.02
CA MET A 10 -55.11 -23.14 0.08
C MET A 10 -54.38 -21.91 0.65
N THR A 11 -54.89 -21.30 1.73
CA THR A 11 -54.26 -20.11 2.35
C THR A 11 -52.86 -20.33 2.94
N PRO A 12 -52.52 -21.45 3.63
CA PRO A 12 -51.16 -21.64 4.14
C PRO A 12 -50.13 -21.86 3.01
N LEU A 13 -50.55 -22.47 1.90
CA LEU A 13 -49.68 -22.68 0.73
C LEU A 13 -49.37 -21.37 0.00
N LEU A 14 -50.33 -20.44 -0.04
CA LEU A 14 -50.13 -19.11 -0.61
C LEU A 14 -49.25 -18.22 0.29
N LEU A 15 -49.36 -18.34 1.62
CA LEU A 15 -48.52 -17.64 2.60
C LEU A 15 -47.03 -18.09 2.54
N LEU A 16 -46.77 -19.36 2.20
CA LEU A 16 -45.40 -19.88 2.00
C LEU A 16 -44.71 -19.29 0.76
N LEU A 17 -45.46 -18.87 -0.26
CA LEU A 17 -44.94 -18.22 -1.47
C LEU A 17 -44.59 -16.74 -1.28
N PHE A 18 -45.05 -16.13 -0.19
CA PHE A 18 -44.77 -14.73 0.19
C PHE A 18 -43.79 -14.60 1.35
N LEU A 19 -43.25 -15.71 1.87
CA LEU A 19 -42.11 -15.63 2.78
C LEU A 19 -40.92 -15.05 1.99
N PRO A 20 -40.33 -13.93 2.43
CA PRO A 20 -39.11 -13.45 1.80
C PRO A 20 -38.07 -14.54 2.01
N SER A 21 -37.65 -15.18 0.91
CA SER A 21 -36.45 -16.00 0.91
C SER A 21 -35.33 -15.11 1.44
N ALA A 22 -34.90 -15.34 2.67
CA ALA A 22 -33.72 -14.69 3.21
C ALA A 22 -32.55 -15.15 2.34
N PHE A 23 -32.21 -14.34 1.34
CA PHE A 23 -30.95 -14.50 0.62
C PHE A 23 -29.87 -14.25 1.65
N ALA A 24 -29.28 -15.32 2.18
CA ALA A 24 -28.10 -15.28 3.02
C ALA A 24 -26.89 -14.90 2.15
N GLY A 25 -26.88 -13.66 1.66
CA GLY A 25 -25.76 -13.07 0.93
C GLY A 25 -24.94 -12.18 1.85
N HIS A 26 -23.62 -12.18 1.67
CA HIS A 26 -22.76 -11.23 2.35
C HIS A 26 -22.90 -9.84 1.71
N ASP A 27 -22.90 -8.78 2.53
CA ASP A 27 -22.86 -7.40 2.06
C ASP A 27 -21.42 -7.03 1.67
N TYR A 28 -21.06 -7.33 0.42
CA TYR A 28 -19.74 -7.01 -0.13
C TYR A 28 -19.49 -5.51 -0.29
N ASN A 29 -20.55 -4.68 -0.36
CA ASN A 29 -20.39 -3.23 -0.41
C ASN A 29 -19.91 -2.71 0.94
N GLN A 30 -20.51 -3.19 2.03
CA GLN A 30 -20.04 -2.88 3.37
C GLN A 30 -18.64 -3.44 3.63
N ALA A 31 -18.33 -4.66 3.17
CA ALA A 31 -17.00 -5.24 3.30
C ALA A 31 -15.93 -4.39 2.59
N LEU A 32 -16.19 -3.94 1.36
CA LEU A 32 -15.30 -3.05 0.61
C LEU A 32 -15.08 -1.72 1.34
N SER A 33 -16.17 -1.08 1.82
CA SER A 33 -16.09 0.20 2.53
C SER A 33 -15.24 0.08 3.80
N LYS A 34 -15.40 -1.02 4.55
CA LYS A 34 -14.58 -1.31 5.74
C LYS A 34 -13.12 -1.62 5.39
N SER A 35 -12.86 -2.29 4.27
CA SER A 35 -11.49 -2.55 3.79
C SER A 35 -10.75 -1.24 3.46
N ILE A 36 -11.43 -0.26 2.86
CA ILE A 36 -10.83 1.04 2.57
C ILE A 36 -10.60 1.85 3.87
N LEU A 37 -11.52 1.78 4.82
CA LEU A 37 -11.31 2.35 6.16
C LEU A 37 -10.12 1.73 6.90
N PHE A 38 -9.83 0.45 6.68
CA PHE A 38 -8.63 -0.18 7.22
C PHE A 38 -7.36 0.51 6.71
N PHE A 39 -7.26 0.84 5.42
CA PHE A 39 -6.11 1.62 4.92
C PHE A 39 -6.03 3.02 5.54
N GLU A 40 -7.15 3.71 5.74
CA GLU A 40 -7.13 4.98 6.49
C GLU A 40 -6.59 4.80 7.92
N ALA A 41 -6.92 3.67 8.55
CA ALA A 41 -6.44 3.30 9.88
C ALA A 41 -4.95 2.91 9.91
N GLN A 42 -4.29 2.72 8.77
CA GLN A 42 -2.85 2.43 8.66
C GLN A 42 -2.00 3.64 8.27
N ARG A 43 -2.61 4.79 7.95
CA ARG A 43 -1.88 6.00 7.51
C ARG A 43 -0.87 6.48 8.55
N SER A 44 0.39 6.67 8.18
CA SER A 44 1.41 7.40 8.95
C SER A 44 1.54 8.83 8.43
N GLY A 45 2.03 9.76 9.25
CA GLY A 45 2.23 11.16 8.89
C GLY A 45 1.13 12.11 9.36
N TYR A 46 0.98 13.24 8.66
CA TYR A 46 -0.09 14.20 8.91
C TYR A 46 -1.39 13.70 8.30
N LEU A 47 -2.36 13.34 9.14
CA LEU A 47 -3.68 12.89 8.70
C LEU A 47 -4.47 14.07 8.10
N PRO A 48 -5.24 13.84 7.02
CA PRO A 48 -5.99 14.90 6.37
C PRO A 48 -7.20 15.31 7.24
N HIS A 49 -7.65 16.55 7.12
CA HIS A 49 -8.78 17.06 7.91
C HIS A 49 -10.09 16.29 7.71
N ASN A 50 -10.25 15.58 6.58
CA ASN A 50 -11.39 14.75 6.26
C ASN A 50 -11.19 13.25 6.58
N GLN A 51 -10.16 12.88 7.36
CA GLN A 51 -9.93 11.51 7.83
C GLN A 51 -11.18 10.94 8.52
N ARG A 52 -11.65 9.76 8.09
CA ARG A 52 -12.86 9.12 8.66
C ARG A 52 -12.56 8.33 9.93
N VAL A 53 -11.34 7.79 10.03
CA VAL A 53 -10.87 7.04 11.20
C VAL A 53 -10.33 8.01 12.27
N THR A 54 -11.22 8.49 13.14
CA THR A 54 -10.95 9.61 14.08
C THR A 54 -10.22 9.24 15.36
N TRP A 55 -10.04 7.95 15.64
CA TRP A 55 -9.22 7.48 16.77
C TRP A 55 -7.72 7.41 16.43
N ARG A 56 -7.34 7.63 15.17
CA ARG A 56 -5.94 7.80 14.73
C ARG A 56 -5.55 9.28 14.81
N ALA A 57 -4.28 9.56 15.13
CA ALA A 57 -3.71 10.90 15.16
C ALA A 57 -2.46 11.01 14.28
N ASN A 58 -1.95 12.24 14.13
CA ASN A 58 -0.70 12.52 13.43
C ASN A 58 0.47 11.78 14.10
N SER A 59 1.28 11.09 13.30
CA SER A 59 2.40 10.28 13.80
C SER A 59 3.56 10.26 12.79
N GLY A 60 4.76 9.85 13.21
CA GLY A 60 5.89 9.70 12.28
C GLY A 60 6.39 11.01 11.69
N LEU A 61 6.18 12.13 12.40
CA LEU A 61 6.39 13.48 11.88
C LEU A 61 7.87 13.88 11.73
N ASN A 62 8.77 12.98 12.15
CA ASN A 62 10.22 13.16 12.05
C ASN A 62 10.88 12.12 11.13
N ASP A 63 10.11 11.32 10.41
CA ASP A 63 10.62 10.31 9.48
C ASP A 63 11.52 10.95 8.42
N GLY A 64 12.72 10.41 8.26
CA GLY A 64 13.74 10.90 7.32
C GLY A 64 14.45 12.19 7.77
N LYS A 65 14.05 12.79 8.89
CA LYS A 65 14.82 13.86 9.52
C LYS A 65 15.97 13.24 10.31
N ALA A 66 17.16 13.78 10.10
CA ALA A 66 18.37 13.46 10.84
C ALA A 66 18.15 13.43 12.37
N SER A 67 18.26 12.26 12.99
CA SER A 67 18.44 12.11 14.43
C SER A 67 19.95 12.06 14.73
N GLY A 68 20.55 13.23 15.01
CA GLY A 68 21.94 13.34 15.45
C GLY A 68 22.83 14.28 14.63
N LEU A 69 23.94 14.73 15.24
CA LEU A 69 24.79 15.83 14.77
C LEU A 69 25.50 15.56 13.42
N PHE A 70 25.78 14.30 13.10
CA PHE A 70 26.44 13.89 11.84
C PHE A 70 25.49 13.65 10.67
N SER A 71 24.17 13.59 10.92
CA SER A 71 23.15 13.27 9.92
C SER A 71 22.60 14.53 9.19
N GLN A 72 23.10 15.72 9.50
CA GLN A 72 22.62 17.00 8.94
C GLN A 72 22.80 17.19 7.42
N ILE A 73 23.57 16.36 6.72
CA ILE A 73 23.97 16.62 5.33
C ILE A 73 22.95 16.11 4.30
N LEU A 74 22.07 15.16 4.63
CA LEU A 74 21.04 14.63 3.71
C LEU A 74 19.71 14.43 4.44
N LYS A 75 18.93 15.51 4.60
CA LYS A 75 17.55 15.41 5.11
C LYS A 75 16.62 15.00 3.97
N VAL A 76 15.89 13.91 4.14
CA VAL A 76 14.81 13.49 3.24
C VAL A 76 13.49 13.57 4.01
N ASP A 77 12.44 14.14 3.42
CA ASP A 77 11.11 14.08 4.04
C ASP A 77 10.51 12.71 3.77
N LEU A 78 10.45 11.84 4.78
CA LEU A 78 9.81 10.52 4.68
C LEU A 78 8.51 10.45 5.48
N VAL A 79 7.91 11.60 5.85
CA VAL A 79 6.61 11.64 6.52
C VAL A 79 5.50 11.22 5.55
N GLY A 80 4.61 10.32 5.98
CA GLY A 80 3.51 9.79 5.16
C GLY A 80 3.53 8.26 5.05
N GLY A 81 2.84 7.70 4.07
CA GLY A 81 2.83 6.26 3.78
C GLY A 81 2.00 5.46 4.77
N TYR A 82 2.16 4.13 4.75
CA TYR A 82 1.42 3.21 5.60
C TYR A 82 2.33 2.52 6.61
N TYR A 83 1.83 2.32 7.83
CA TYR A 83 2.39 1.30 8.72
C TYR A 83 2.03 -0.08 8.19
N ASP A 84 2.95 -1.03 8.31
CA ASP A 84 2.84 -2.33 7.64
C ASP A 84 1.71 -3.19 8.20
N ALA A 85 1.69 -3.38 9.52
CA ALA A 85 0.73 -4.27 10.17
C ALA A 85 0.21 -3.67 11.50
N GLY A 86 0.40 -4.39 12.62
CA GLY A 86 0.09 -3.89 13.97
C GLY A 86 1.24 -3.11 14.61
N ASP A 87 2.36 -2.98 13.90
CA ASP A 87 3.57 -2.26 14.28
C ASP A 87 3.59 -0.85 13.66
N ASN A 88 4.66 -0.09 13.92
CA ASN A 88 4.85 1.26 13.39
C ASN A 88 6.03 1.35 12.41
N VAL A 89 6.53 0.22 11.92
CA VAL A 89 7.53 0.18 10.86
C VAL A 89 6.85 0.41 9.51
N LYS A 90 7.58 1.06 8.60
CA LYS A 90 7.15 1.28 7.23
C LYS A 90 7.98 0.42 6.30
N PHE A 91 7.59 -0.84 6.14
CA PHE A 91 8.25 -1.76 5.20
C PHE A 91 7.83 -1.44 3.76
N GLY A 92 8.78 -1.00 2.94
CA GLY A 92 8.54 -0.47 1.61
C GLY A 92 8.11 -1.53 0.60
N LEU A 93 8.64 -2.75 0.69
CA LEU A 93 8.28 -3.84 -0.24
C LEU A 93 6.79 -4.25 -0.12
N PRO A 94 6.27 -4.63 1.06
CA PRO A 94 4.84 -4.95 1.20
C PRO A 94 3.94 -3.74 0.96
N MET A 95 4.40 -2.51 1.28
CA MET A 95 3.67 -1.29 0.96
C MET A 95 3.54 -1.08 -0.56
N ALA A 96 4.64 -1.24 -1.32
CA ALA A 96 4.63 -1.14 -2.77
C ALA A 96 3.69 -2.19 -3.39
N PHE A 97 3.80 -3.44 -2.96
CA PHE A 97 2.90 -4.52 -3.40
C PHE A 97 1.43 -4.19 -3.14
N THR A 98 1.12 -3.66 -1.95
CA THR A 98 -0.22 -3.23 -1.58
C THR A 98 -0.74 -2.14 -2.53
N ILE A 99 0.09 -1.15 -2.87
CA ILE A 99 -0.27 -0.08 -3.81
C ILE A 99 -0.48 -0.62 -5.22
N THR A 100 0.34 -1.57 -5.68
CA THR A 100 0.14 -2.27 -6.95
C THR A 100 -1.22 -2.97 -6.99
N MET A 101 -1.55 -3.74 -5.96
CA MET A 101 -2.81 -4.50 -5.90
C MET A 101 -4.04 -3.61 -5.74
N MET A 102 -3.97 -2.52 -4.97
CA MET A 102 -5.04 -1.52 -4.90
C MET A 102 -5.25 -0.85 -6.25
N SER A 103 -4.17 -0.46 -6.93
CA SER A 103 -4.23 0.16 -8.26
C SER A 103 -4.84 -0.79 -9.29
N TRP A 104 -4.39 -2.05 -9.31
CA TRP A 104 -4.95 -3.08 -10.18
C TRP A 104 -6.45 -3.29 -9.92
N SER A 105 -6.85 -3.36 -8.65
CA SER A 105 -8.27 -3.48 -8.28
C SER A 105 -9.12 -2.33 -8.80
N ILE A 106 -8.61 -1.09 -8.79
CA ILE A 106 -9.31 0.08 -9.35
C ILE A 106 -9.36 0.01 -10.87
N ILE A 107 -8.30 -0.46 -11.54
CA ILE A 107 -8.26 -0.61 -12.99
C ILE A 107 -9.33 -1.61 -13.46
N GLU A 108 -9.46 -2.75 -12.78
CA GLU A 108 -10.42 -3.81 -13.15
C GLU A 108 -11.86 -3.47 -12.71
N TYR A 109 -12.03 -2.96 -11.49
CA TYR A 109 -13.33 -2.89 -10.82
C TYR A 109 -13.75 -1.46 -10.44
N GLY A 110 -13.06 -0.44 -10.93
CA GLY A 110 -13.32 0.96 -10.57
C GLY A 110 -14.74 1.43 -10.89
N LYS A 111 -15.39 0.86 -11.92
CA LYS A 111 -16.79 1.17 -12.23
C LYS A 111 -17.73 0.69 -11.12
N GLN A 112 -17.51 -0.52 -10.59
CA GLN A 112 -18.29 -1.12 -9.51
C GLN A 112 -18.03 -0.39 -8.20
N MET A 113 -16.76 -0.06 -7.91
CA MET A 113 -16.41 0.79 -6.77
C MET A 113 -17.11 2.16 -6.86
N GLY A 114 -17.19 2.73 -8.08
CA GLY A 114 -17.87 4.00 -8.33
C GLY A 114 -19.37 3.92 -8.12
N ALA A 115 -20.02 2.84 -8.57
CA ALA A 115 -21.44 2.60 -8.33
C ALA A 115 -21.76 2.47 -6.82
N ASN A 116 -20.79 2.02 -6.02
CA ASN A 116 -20.89 1.91 -4.57
C ASN A 116 -20.41 3.18 -3.82
N GLY A 117 -19.96 4.23 -4.52
CA GLY A 117 -19.47 5.46 -3.92
C GLY A 117 -18.05 5.41 -3.33
N GLU A 118 -17.34 4.28 -3.47
CA GLU A 118 -16.03 4.06 -2.83
C GLU A 118 -14.83 4.32 -3.76
N LEU A 119 -15.05 4.58 -5.06
CA LEU A 119 -13.94 4.82 -6.01
C LEU A 119 -13.04 5.99 -5.57
N GLY A 120 -13.62 7.07 -5.04
CA GLY A 120 -12.86 8.22 -4.55
C GLY A 120 -11.92 7.82 -3.41
N HIS A 121 -12.43 7.12 -2.41
CA HIS A 121 -11.64 6.68 -1.26
C HIS A 121 -10.59 5.64 -1.63
N ALA A 122 -10.89 4.73 -2.56
CA ALA A 122 -9.89 3.79 -3.09
C ALA A 122 -8.74 4.52 -3.81
N MET A 123 -9.07 5.53 -4.62
CA MET A 123 -8.05 6.37 -5.27
C MET A 123 -7.24 7.19 -4.26
N GLU A 124 -7.87 7.73 -3.21
CA GLU A 124 -7.16 8.40 -2.12
C GLU A 124 -6.21 7.44 -1.38
N ALA A 125 -6.61 6.18 -1.18
CA ALA A 125 -5.76 5.17 -0.56
C ALA A 125 -4.51 4.85 -1.42
N VAL A 126 -4.67 4.73 -2.75
CA VAL A 126 -3.53 4.60 -3.67
C VAL A 126 -2.63 5.83 -3.60
N LYS A 127 -3.23 7.03 -3.69
CA LYS A 127 -2.48 8.30 -3.69
C LYS A 127 -1.64 8.46 -2.43
N TRP A 128 -2.18 8.10 -1.26
CA TRP A 128 -1.47 8.18 0.02
C TRP A 128 -0.16 7.38 0.00
N GLY A 129 -0.22 6.17 -0.56
CA GLY A 129 0.94 5.32 -0.73
C GLY A 129 1.92 5.89 -1.76
N THR A 130 1.44 6.31 -2.93
CA THR A 130 2.33 6.81 -3.99
C THR A 130 2.95 8.16 -3.68
N ASP A 131 2.29 9.04 -2.93
CA ASP A 131 2.89 10.27 -2.41
C ASP A 131 4.12 9.96 -1.54
N TYR A 132 4.06 8.89 -0.75
CA TYR A 132 5.21 8.42 0.02
C TYR A 132 6.29 7.78 -0.86
N LEU A 133 5.93 6.95 -1.85
CA LEU A 133 6.90 6.35 -2.76
C LEU A 133 7.68 7.41 -3.58
N ILE A 134 7.04 8.51 -3.96
CA ILE A 134 7.70 9.65 -4.60
C ILE A 134 8.75 10.26 -3.67
N LYS A 135 8.38 10.51 -2.41
CA LYS A 135 9.31 11.02 -1.38
C LYS A 135 10.46 10.07 -1.09
N ALA A 136 10.19 8.77 -1.07
CA ALA A 136 11.16 7.72 -0.85
C ALA A 136 12.15 7.56 -2.03
N HIS A 137 11.86 8.12 -3.19
CA HIS A 137 12.74 8.15 -4.37
C HIS A 137 13.23 9.59 -4.67
N PRO A 138 14.11 10.17 -3.82
CA PRO A 138 14.55 11.56 -3.98
C PRO A 138 15.57 11.75 -5.12
N GLU A 139 16.28 10.69 -5.50
CA GLU A 139 17.32 10.72 -6.53
C GLU A 139 17.19 9.46 -7.42
N PRO A 140 17.62 9.51 -8.70
CA PRO A 140 17.35 8.44 -9.68
C PRO A 140 17.82 7.02 -9.30
N TYR A 141 18.78 6.90 -8.39
CA TYR A 141 19.38 5.63 -7.97
C TYR A 141 19.32 5.43 -6.45
N VAL A 142 18.46 6.18 -5.75
CA VAL A 142 18.28 6.07 -4.31
C VAL A 142 16.81 5.83 -4.01
N LEU A 143 16.52 4.72 -3.33
CA LEU A 143 15.17 4.41 -2.87
C LEU A 143 15.20 4.04 -1.38
N TYR A 144 14.48 4.80 -0.56
CA TYR A 144 14.27 4.47 0.84
C TYR A 144 13.24 3.35 0.96
N GLY A 145 13.66 2.22 1.51
CA GLY A 145 12.88 1.00 1.60
C GLY A 145 12.25 0.76 2.95
N GLU A 146 12.72 1.43 3.99
CA GLU A 146 12.27 1.17 5.35
C GLU A 146 12.44 2.40 6.24
N VAL A 147 11.47 2.62 7.14
CA VAL A 147 11.58 3.62 8.21
C VAL A 147 11.08 3.01 9.52
N GLY A 148 11.95 2.96 10.52
CA GLY A 148 11.74 2.18 11.74
C GLY A 148 12.74 1.04 11.84
N ASP A 149 13.21 0.76 13.05
CA ASP A 149 13.97 -0.45 13.37
C ASP A 149 12.98 -1.49 13.95
N GLY A 150 12.84 -2.64 13.28
CA GLY A 150 11.80 -3.61 13.63
C GLY A 150 11.95 -4.17 15.05
N ASN A 151 13.18 -4.43 15.50
CA ASN A 151 13.44 -4.95 16.84
C ASN A 151 12.96 -3.99 17.94
N SER A 152 13.35 -2.72 17.86
CA SER A 152 12.96 -1.71 18.85
C SER A 152 11.48 -1.36 18.77
N ASP A 153 10.89 -1.37 17.58
CA ASP A 153 9.47 -1.12 17.39
C ASP A 153 8.61 -2.23 17.98
N HIS A 154 8.95 -3.49 17.69
CA HIS A 154 8.18 -4.67 18.12
C HIS A 154 8.33 -4.96 19.62
N TYR A 155 9.40 -4.47 20.26
CA TYR A 155 9.55 -4.54 21.72
C TYR A 155 8.59 -3.59 22.46
N CYS A 156 8.01 -2.59 21.79
CA CYS A 156 7.21 -1.55 22.42
C CYS A 156 5.75 -1.56 21.94
N TRP A 157 4.80 -1.78 22.86
CA TRP A 157 3.38 -1.64 22.56
C TRP A 157 2.90 -0.22 22.88
N GLN A 158 2.75 0.61 21.86
CA GLN A 158 2.38 2.02 22.01
C GLN A 158 1.55 2.53 20.84
N ARG A 159 0.84 3.64 21.06
CA ARG A 159 0.18 4.37 19.98
C ARG A 159 1.23 5.01 19.06
N PRO A 160 1.00 5.09 17.74
CA PRO A 160 1.96 5.67 16.81
C PRO A 160 2.27 7.15 17.10
N GLU A 161 1.32 7.92 17.63
CA GLU A 161 1.51 9.32 18.01
C GLU A 161 2.42 9.52 19.24
N ASP A 162 2.61 8.48 20.05
CA ASP A 162 3.44 8.50 21.27
C ASP A 162 4.80 7.82 21.05
N MET A 163 5.10 7.36 19.84
CA MET A 163 6.25 6.50 19.61
C MET A 163 7.60 7.19 19.86
N THR A 164 8.44 6.53 20.64
CA THR A 164 9.83 6.97 20.93
C THR A 164 10.90 6.00 20.43
N THR A 165 10.50 5.00 19.63
CA THR A 165 11.39 3.97 19.06
C THR A 165 12.32 4.55 17.99
N ASN A 166 13.38 3.82 17.65
CA ASN A 166 14.31 4.29 16.63
C ASN A 166 13.64 4.25 15.25
N ARG A 167 13.56 5.42 14.60
CA ARG A 167 12.96 5.59 13.27
C ARG A 167 13.99 5.82 12.18
N HIS A 168 15.09 5.06 12.24
CA HIS A 168 16.13 5.10 11.22
C HIS A 168 15.53 4.79 9.85
N ALA A 169 16.05 5.46 8.81
CA ALA A 169 15.60 5.28 7.44
C ALA A 169 16.65 4.52 6.64
N TYR A 170 16.29 3.34 6.14
CA TYR A 170 17.16 2.49 5.35
C TYR A 170 16.86 2.66 3.86
N LYS A 171 17.91 2.59 3.03
CA LYS A 171 17.82 2.80 1.59
C LYS A 171 18.58 1.74 0.81
N ILE A 172 18.15 1.55 -0.42
CA ILE A 172 18.91 0.87 -1.47
C ILE A 172 19.54 1.92 -2.40
N ASP A 173 20.75 1.62 -2.84
CA ASP A 173 21.55 2.44 -3.75
C ASP A 173 22.52 1.55 -4.56
N PRO A 174 23.36 2.07 -5.47
CA PRO A 174 24.26 1.22 -6.25
C PRO A 174 25.27 0.42 -5.41
N SER A 175 25.55 0.83 -4.17
CA SER A 175 26.42 0.09 -3.25
C SER A 175 25.67 -0.96 -2.43
N ASN A 176 24.37 -0.74 -2.19
CA ASN A 176 23.48 -1.66 -1.46
C ASN A 176 22.20 -1.89 -2.29
N PRO A 177 22.23 -2.79 -3.28
CA PRO A 177 21.12 -2.94 -4.21
C PRO A 177 19.88 -3.63 -3.61
N GLY A 178 18.73 -3.45 -4.28
CA GLY A 178 17.50 -4.19 -4.02
C GLY A 178 16.54 -4.18 -5.23
N SER A 179 16.77 -5.07 -6.18
CA SER A 179 16.00 -5.13 -7.44
C SER A 179 14.53 -5.53 -7.23
N ASP A 180 14.23 -6.30 -6.18
CA ASP A 180 12.88 -6.67 -5.76
C ASP A 180 12.08 -5.46 -5.26
N LEU A 181 12.61 -4.72 -4.28
CA LEU A 181 12.00 -3.49 -3.76
C LEU A 181 11.85 -2.44 -4.86
N ALA A 182 12.91 -2.21 -5.65
CA ALA A 182 12.86 -1.27 -6.76
C ALA A 182 11.83 -1.70 -7.81
N GLY A 183 11.83 -2.98 -8.22
CA GLY A 183 10.89 -3.53 -9.19
C GLY A 183 9.44 -3.36 -8.75
N GLU A 184 9.11 -3.74 -7.52
CA GLU A 184 7.73 -3.62 -7.01
C GLU A 184 7.31 -2.16 -6.83
N THR A 185 8.22 -1.29 -6.39
CA THR A 185 7.97 0.16 -6.29
C THR A 185 7.71 0.78 -7.66
N ALA A 186 8.44 0.35 -8.69
CA ALA A 186 8.19 0.77 -10.07
C ALA A 186 6.83 0.25 -10.58
N ALA A 187 6.48 -1.00 -10.28
CA ALA A 187 5.19 -1.58 -10.63
C ALA A 187 4.02 -0.82 -9.98
N ALA A 188 4.15 -0.48 -8.69
CA ALA A 188 3.18 0.31 -7.94
C ALA A 188 2.92 1.67 -8.57
N MET A 189 3.98 2.43 -8.86
CA MET A 189 3.87 3.75 -9.48
C MET A 189 3.36 3.67 -10.93
N ALA A 190 3.77 2.66 -11.70
CA ALA A 190 3.27 2.46 -13.06
C ALA A 190 1.76 2.12 -13.05
N ALA A 191 1.31 1.20 -12.20
CA ALA A 191 -0.11 0.86 -12.06
C ALA A 191 -0.94 2.06 -11.61
N ALA A 192 -0.49 2.79 -10.59
CA ALA A 192 -1.15 4.00 -10.12
C ALA A 192 -1.21 5.10 -11.21
N SER A 193 -0.20 5.20 -12.07
CA SER A 193 -0.21 6.15 -13.19
C SER A 193 -1.39 5.93 -14.13
N ILE A 194 -1.86 4.67 -14.30
CA ILE A 194 -3.03 4.33 -15.09
C ILE A 194 -4.31 4.81 -14.38
N VAL A 195 -4.40 4.59 -13.07
CA VAL A 195 -5.54 5.02 -12.24
C VAL A 195 -5.76 6.54 -12.35
N PHE A 196 -4.70 7.33 -12.27
CA PHE A 196 -4.79 8.80 -12.30
C PHE A 196 -4.75 9.42 -13.70
N ARG A 197 -4.55 8.62 -14.75
CA ARG A 197 -4.31 9.11 -16.13
C ARG A 197 -5.33 10.14 -16.61
N ARG A 198 -6.61 9.98 -16.25
CA ARG A 198 -7.70 10.88 -16.68
C ARG A 198 -8.03 11.96 -15.66
N SER A 199 -8.04 11.62 -14.38
CA SER A 199 -8.46 12.52 -13.29
C SER A 199 -7.35 13.49 -12.86
N ASN A 200 -6.08 13.08 -12.98
CA ASN A 200 -4.92 13.91 -12.67
C ASN A 200 -3.73 13.56 -13.60
N PRO A 201 -3.75 14.03 -14.86
CA PRO A 201 -2.71 13.69 -15.85
C PRO A 201 -1.29 14.11 -15.45
N ALA A 202 -1.16 15.23 -14.73
CA ALA A 202 0.13 15.72 -14.24
C ALA A 202 0.75 14.74 -13.24
N TYR A 203 -0.03 14.32 -12.24
CA TYR A 203 0.41 13.33 -11.25
C TYR A 203 0.66 11.95 -11.88
N SER A 204 -0.17 11.52 -12.84
CA SER A 204 0.07 10.30 -13.63
C SER A 204 1.44 10.34 -14.34
N THR A 205 1.80 11.48 -14.93
CA THR A 205 3.09 11.66 -15.60
C THR A 205 4.27 11.63 -14.62
N GLU A 206 4.10 12.24 -13.45
CA GLU A 206 5.08 12.21 -12.37
C GLU A 206 5.33 10.77 -11.88
N LEU A 207 4.26 10.00 -11.61
CA LEU A 207 4.35 8.61 -11.23
C LEU A 207 5.08 7.77 -12.29
N LEU A 208 4.74 7.95 -13.56
CA LEU A 208 5.39 7.20 -14.64
C LEU A 208 6.88 7.55 -14.77
N ARG A 209 7.26 8.82 -14.55
CA ARG A 209 8.66 9.24 -14.52
C ARG A 209 9.43 8.53 -13.42
N HIS A 210 8.89 8.50 -12.19
CA HIS A 210 9.51 7.78 -11.08
C HIS A 210 9.57 6.27 -11.38
N ALA A 211 8.48 5.66 -11.85
CA ALA A 211 8.42 4.24 -12.21
C ALA A 211 9.51 3.85 -13.21
N HIS A 212 9.71 4.64 -14.28
CA HIS A 212 10.76 4.41 -15.26
C HIS A 212 12.17 4.51 -14.65
N GLN A 213 12.44 5.51 -13.82
CA GLN A 213 13.74 5.68 -13.18
C GLN A 213 14.06 4.51 -12.24
N VAL A 214 13.11 4.14 -11.38
CA VAL A 214 13.28 3.03 -10.44
C VAL A 214 13.40 1.69 -11.18
N TYR A 215 12.63 1.47 -12.26
CA TYR A 215 12.76 0.28 -13.10
C TYR A 215 14.12 0.20 -13.78
N ILE A 216 14.61 1.31 -14.35
CA ILE A 216 15.95 1.37 -14.94
C ILE A 216 16.99 1.06 -13.88
N TYR A 217 16.87 1.55 -12.65
CA TYR A 217 17.77 1.16 -11.56
C TYR A 217 17.69 -0.35 -11.27
N ALA A 218 16.48 -0.90 -11.11
CA ALA A 218 16.26 -2.33 -10.86
C ALA A 218 16.87 -3.23 -11.94
N VAL A 219 16.80 -2.80 -13.21
CA VAL A 219 17.27 -3.53 -14.39
C VAL A 219 18.74 -3.24 -14.74
N CYS A 220 19.22 -2.01 -14.66
CA CYS A 220 20.60 -1.65 -15.02
C CYS A 220 21.63 -2.13 -14.00
N LEU A 221 21.22 -2.34 -12.75
CA LEU A 221 22.03 -3.11 -11.79
C LEU A 221 22.42 -4.50 -12.35
N LEU A 222 21.57 -5.07 -13.21
CA LEU A 222 21.78 -6.36 -13.87
C LEU A 222 22.72 -6.26 -15.08
N ALA A 223 22.83 -5.08 -15.70
CA ALA A 223 23.57 -4.87 -16.94
C ALA A 223 24.97 -4.25 -16.74
N LEU A 224 25.22 -3.57 -15.61
CA LEU A 224 26.46 -2.84 -15.35
C LEU A 224 27.60 -3.68 -14.72
N LEU A 225 27.36 -4.95 -14.37
CA LEU A 225 28.34 -5.78 -13.63
C LEU A 225 29.15 -6.80 -14.47
N GLY A 226 29.28 -6.59 -15.79
CA GLY A 226 30.17 -7.37 -16.66
C GLY A 226 29.53 -8.61 -17.29
N PRO A 227 30.27 -9.38 -18.13
CA PRO A 227 29.71 -10.50 -18.86
C PRO A 227 29.04 -11.45 -17.88
N LEU A 228 27.83 -11.90 -18.24
CA LEU A 228 27.12 -12.93 -17.51
C LEU A 228 28.11 -14.03 -17.13
N ASP A 229 28.43 -14.13 -15.84
CA ASP A 229 28.89 -15.38 -15.24
C ASP A 229 27.99 -16.52 -15.77
N PRO A 230 28.50 -17.76 -15.90
CA PRO A 230 27.75 -18.88 -16.50
C PRO A 230 26.31 -18.90 -16.01
N PRO A 231 25.34 -19.28 -16.86
CA PRO A 231 23.92 -18.96 -16.70
C PRO A 231 23.47 -19.13 -15.24
N MET A 232 23.44 -18.01 -14.53
CA MET A 232 23.09 -17.97 -13.12
C MET A 232 21.63 -18.39 -13.03
N HIS A 233 21.34 -19.43 -12.26
CA HIS A 233 19.96 -19.88 -12.10
C HIS A 233 19.14 -18.74 -11.49
N LEU A 234 17.85 -18.63 -11.88
CA LEU A 234 16.95 -17.55 -11.45
C LEU A 234 16.98 -17.32 -9.92
N PHE A 235 17.13 -18.39 -9.14
CA PHE A 235 17.24 -18.34 -7.68
C PHE A 235 18.54 -17.69 -7.20
N GLU A 236 19.69 -18.03 -7.78
CA GLU A 236 20.98 -17.43 -7.43
C GLU A 236 21.04 -15.95 -7.83
N PHE A 237 20.41 -15.62 -8.95
CA PHE A 237 20.25 -14.25 -9.41
C PHE A 237 19.38 -13.42 -8.46
N ALA A 238 18.21 -13.96 -8.08
CA ALA A 238 17.33 -13.32 -7.12
C ALA A 238 18.01 -13.15 -5.75
N ASP A 239 18.76 -14.15 -5.28
CA ASP A 239 19.47 -14.08 -4.00
C ASP A 239 20.63 -13.07 -4.02
N LYS A 240 21.30 -12.89 -5.17
CA LYS A 240 22.39 -11.92 -5.34
C LYS A 240 21.92 -10.47 -5.33
N TYR A 241 20.74 -10.18 -5.91
CA TYR A 241 20.27 -8.81 -6.15
C TYR A 241 19.01 -8.41 -5.36
N ARG A 242 18.45 -9.30 -4.54
CA ARG A 242 17.40 -8.94 -3.58
C ARG A 242 17.93 -7.96 -2.54
N GLY A 243 17.04 -7.09 -2.06
CA GLY A 243 17.31 -6.26 -0.90
C GLY A 243 17.71 -7.12 0.30
N LYS A 244 18.79 -6.73 0.98
CA LYS A 244 19.09 -7.23 2.31
C LYS A 244 18.45 -6.27 3.30
N TYR A 245 17.21 -6.58 3.67
CA TYR A 245 16.50 -5.88 4.72
C TYR A 245 17.11 -6.22 6.09
N ASP A 246 16.84 -5.40 7.11
CA ASP A 246 17.30 -5.70 8.47
C ASP A 246 16.94 -7.15 8.86
N SER A 247 17.83 -7.78 9.62
CA SER A 247 17.58 -9.01 10.38
C SER A 247 16.28 -9.01 11.21
N SER A 248 15.61 -7.87 11.38
CA SER A 248 14.26 -7.80 11.94
C SER A 248 13.15 -8.41 11.05
N ILE A 249 13.44 -8.80 9.80
CA ILE A 249 12.49 -9.49 8.90
C ILE A 249 12.70 -11.03 8.87
N THR A 250 13.58 -11.59 9.71
CA THR A 250 13.78 -13.05 9.83
C THR A 250 13.13 -13.67 11.05
#